data_AF-A0A7Y7IVS8-F1
#
_entry.id   AF-A0A7Y7IVS8-F1
#
_cell.length_a   1.000
_cell.length_b   1.000
_cell.length_c   1.000
_cell.angle_alpha   90.00
_cell.angle_beta   90.00
_cell.angle_gamma   90.00
#
_symmetry.space_group_name_H-M   'P 1'
#
loop_
_entity.id
_entity.type
_entity.pdbx_description
1 polymer ?
#
loop_
_entity_poly.entity_id
_entity_poly.type
_entity_poly.pdbx_seq_one_letter_code
_entity_poly.pdbx_strand_id
1 'polypeptide(L)'
;MDPHQTRATAESNNARSIEIGSWDDRQDCAAWLDAFLSEEGLTRGYGYLLRRAADKGLYDVVRSWGHTDRPAPVDATTIEILLPQKIIMEAAQGSAATSEEIVARLSCALPVAVRRHITRKRFNRYGHIGCTGEDPMRR
;
A
#
# COMPACT_ATOMS: atom_id res chain seq x y z
N MET A 1 -41.38 5.84 40.44
CA MET A 1 -40.16 6.67 40.45
C MET A 1 -39.01 5.70 40.32
N ASP A 2 -38.46 5.59 39.12
CA ASP A 2 -37.27 4.78 38.81
C ASP A 2 -36.38 5.63 37.88
N PRO A 3 -35.21 6.08 38.36
CA PRO A 3 -34.27 6.85 37.56
C PRO A 3 -33.14 5.94 37.05
N HIS A 4 -33.22 5.47 35.81
CA HIS A 4 -32.09 4.77 35.20
C HIS A 4 -31.89 5.13 33.72
N GLN A 5 -30.62 5.36 33.42
CA GLN A 5 -29.93 5.30 32.13
C GLN A 5 -29.84 6.58 31.28
N THR A 6 -28.87 7.41 31.69
CA THR A 6 -27.69 7.78 30.90
C THR A 6 -27.70 7.32 29.43
N ARG A 7 -27.95 8.25 28.51
CA ARG A 7 -27.66 8.08 27.08
C ARG A 7 -26.53 9.03 26.72
N ALA A 8 -25.31 8.62 27.08
CA ALA A 8 -24.09 9.28 26.66
C ALA A 8 -23.72 8.83 25.24
N THR A 9 -23.49 9.83 24.40
CA THR A 9 -22.46 9.91 23.36
C THR A 9 -22.47 8.90 22.21
N ALA A 10 -22.88 9.45 21.06
CA ALA A 10 -22.28 9.23 19.74
C ALA A 10 -20.88 8.60 19.75
N GLU A 11 -20.79 7.35 19.32
CA GLU A 11 -19.55 6.77 18.80
C GLU A 11 -19.64 6.73 17.28
N SER A 12 -19.32 7.88 16.68
CA SER A 12 -18.61 7.87 15.41
C SER A 12 -17.21 7.34 15.67
N ASN A 13 -16.90 6.16 15.15
CA ASN A 13 -15.60 5.87 14.55
C ASN A 13 -15.73 4.55 13.78
N ASN A 14 -16.18 4.70 12.54
CA ASN A 14 -16.16 3.68 11.52
C ASN A 14 -14.70 3.42 11.10
N ALA A 15 -13.91 2.81 12.00
CA ALA A 15 -12.65 2.19 11.67
C ALA A 15 -12.98 0.91 10.91
N ARG A 16 -13.22 1.04 9.59
CA ARG A 16 -13.19 -0.11 8.69
C ARG A 16 -11.75 -0.63 8.69
N SER A 17 -11.46 -1.55 9.59
CA SER A 17 -10.35 -2.48 9.46
C SER A 17 -10.51 -3.15 8.11
N ILE A 18 -9.70 -2.70 7.14
CA ILE A 18 -9.62 -3.35 5.84
C ILE A 18 -9.00 -4.72 6.13
N GLU A 19 -9.82 -5.76 6.08
CA GLU A 19 -9.35 -7.15 6.14
C GLU A 19 -8.48 -7.38 4.90
N ILE A 20 -7.17 -7.27 5.10
CA ILE A 20 -6.19 -7.53 4.04
C ILE A 20 -6.19 -9.04 3.81
N GLY A 21 -6.78 -9.48 2.69
CA GLY A 21 -7.00 -10.89 2.37
C GLY A 21 -5.73 -11.74 2.21
N SER A 22 -5.95 -13.06 2.22
CA SER A 22 -4.96 -14.15 2.21
C SER A 22 -3.96 -14.11 1.06
N TRP A 23 -2.76 -14.66 1.31
CA TRP A 23 -1.54 -14.48 0.53
C TRP A 23 -1.12 -15.78 -0.19
N ASP A 24 -1.71 -16.07 -1.36
CA ASP A 24 -1.43 -17.33 -2.10
C ASP A 24 -0.71 -17.12 -3.45
N ASP A 25 -0.86 -15.97 -4.12
CA ASP A 25 -0.33 -15.75 -5.48
C ASP A 25 0.51 -14.45 -5.68
N ARG A 26 1.23 -14.33 -6.81
CA ARG A 26 1.92 -13.06 -7.20
C ARG A 26 0.94 -11.89 -7.25
N GLN A 27 -0.32 -12.20 -7.55
CA GLN A 27 -1.43 -11.25 -7.62
C GLN A 27 -1.84 -10.77 -6.21
N ASP A 28 -1.76 -11.63 -5.18
CA ASP A 28 -2.06 -11.27 -3.79
C ASP A 28 -0.97 -10.39 -3.17
N CYS A 29 0.30 -10.63 -3.47
CA CYS A 29 1.39 -9.76 -3.02
C CYS A 29 1.23 -8.33 -3.59
N ALA A 30 0.85 -8.22 -4.87
CA ALA A 30 0.59 -6.93 -5.51
C ALA A 30 -0.64 -6.23 -4.90
N ALA A 31 -1.71 -6.96 -4.58
CA ALA A 31 -2.91 -6.43 -3.95
C ALA A 31 -2.65 -5.98 -2.50
N TRP A 32 -1.92 -6.78 -1.72
CA TRP A 32 -1.49 -6.45 -0.36
C TRP A 32 -0.67 -5.16 -0.35
N LEU A 33 0.31 -5.04 -1.26
CA LEU A 33 1.13 -3.83 -1.37
C LEU A 33 0.31 -2.61 -1.82
N ASP A 34 -0.65 -2.79 -2.72
CA ASP A 34 -1.54 -1.71 -3.14
C ASP A 34 -2.39 -1.21 -1.96
N ALA A 35 -2.93 -2.12 -1.15
CA ALA A 35 -3.66 -1.78 0.07
C ALA A 35 -2.74 -1.06 1.06
N PHE A 36 -1.61 -1.67 1.41
CA PHE A 36 -0.61 -1.12 2.33
C PHE A 36 -0.18 0.30 1.94
N LEU A 37 0.12 0.54 0.66
CA LEU A 37 0.57 1.85 0.16
C LEU A 37 -0.56 2.90 0.12
N SER A 38 -1.80 2.47 0.02
CA SER A 38 -2.98 3.34 -0.05
C SER A 38 -3.52 3.74 1.33
N GLU A 39 -3.09 3.07 2.40
CA GLU A 39 -3.41 3.47 3.77
C GLU A 39 -2.84 4.86 4.10
N GLU A 40 -3.59 5.62 4.90
CA GLU A 40 -3.13 6.90 5.45
C GLU A 40 -2.90 6.72 6.95
N GLY A 41 -1.65 6.46 7.34
CA GLY A 41 -1.28 6.20 8.73
C GLY A 41 0.14 6.61 9.05
N LEU A 42 0.45 6.73 10.34
CA LEU A 42 1.81 7.04 10.81
C LEU A 42 2.78 5.86 10.67
N THR A 43 2.24 4.65 10.59
CA THR A 43 2.99 3.38 10.55
C THR A 43 2.72 2.54 9.31
N ARG A 44 1.91 3.07 8.38
CA ARG A 44 1.46 2.40 7.14
C ARG A 44 1.28 3.42 6.03
N GLY A 45 1.15 2.97 4.79
CA GLY A 45 1.00 3.86 3.65
C GLY A 45 2.29 4.23 2.97
N TYR A 46 2.14 4.81 1.78
CA TYR A 46 3.26 5.38 1.03
C TYR A 46 3.99 6.49 1.79
N GLY A 47 3.26 7.29 2.58
CA GLY A 47 3.85 8.36 3.41
C GLY A 47 4.78 7.81 4.49
N TYR A 48 4.38 6.73 5.17
CA TYR A 48 5.23 6.00 6.11
C TYR A 48 6.48 5.45 5.43
N LEU A 49 6.31 4.79 4.27
CA LEU A 49 7.43 4.22 3.50
C LEU A 49 8.46 5.30 3.15
N LEU A 50 8.02 6.47 2.68
CA LEU A 50 8.90 7.59 2.35
C LEU A 50 9.61 8.16 3.59
N ARG A 51 8.90 8.33 4.71
CA ARG A 51 9.52 8.79 5.96
C ARG A 51 10.62 7.83 6.41
N ARG A 52 10.31 6.54 6.44
CA ARG A 52 11.27 5.50 6.82
C ARG A 52 12.45 5.41 5.86
N ALA A 53 12.20 5.57 4.56
CA ALA A 53 13.27 5.65 3.57
C ALA A 53 14.18 6.85 3.83
N ALA A 54 13.62 8.02 4.17
CA ALA A 54 14.41 9.20 4.53
C ALA A 54 15.27 8.97 5.78
N ASP A 55 14.70 8.38 6.84
CA ASP A 55 15.44 8.05 8.07
C ASP A 55 16.61 7.07 7.83
N LYS A 56 16.56 6.32 6.73
CA LYS A 56 17.56 5.30 6.36
C LYS A 56 18.44 5.70 5.18
N GLY A 57 18.30 6.92 4.66
CA GLY A 57 19.07 7.40 3.50
C GLY A 57 18.68 6.77 2.16
N LEU A 58 17.52 6.12 2.08
CA LEU A 58 16.99 5.44 0.89
C LEU A 58 15.86 6.23 0.20
N TYR A 59 15.64 7.50 0.58
CA TYR A 59 14.54 8.30 0.06
C TYR A 59 14.56 8.40 -1.47
N ASP A 60 15.72 8.74 -2.05
CA ASP A 60 15.86 8.88 -3.50
C ASP A 60 15.68 7.55 -4.23
N VAL A 61 16.07 6.44 -3.60
CA VAL A 61 15.84 5.09 -4.12
C VAL A 61 14.33 4.82 -4.24
N VAL A 62 13.57 4.98 -3.15
CA VAL A 62 12.11 4.75 -3.17
C VAL A 62 11.40 5.73 -4.10
N ARG A 63 11.83 7.01 -4.10
CA ARG A 63 11.26 8.03 -4.98
C ARG A 63 11.52 7.70 -6.45
N SER A 64 12.71 7.18 -6.79
CA SER A 64 13.05 6.81 -8.16
C SER A 64 12.11 5.75 -8.74
N TRP A 65 11.66 4.78 -7.95
CA TRP A 65 10.72 3.75 -8.39
C TRP A 65 9.42 4.33 -8.93
N GLY A 66 8.95 5.45 -8.37
CA GLY A 66 7.77 6.17 -8.85
C GLY A 66 7.90 6.74 -10.27
N HIS A 67 9.14 7.00 -10.70
CA HIS A 67 9.51 7.65 -11.95
C HIS A 67 10.08 6.69 -13.00
N THR A 68 10.58 5.53 -12.59
CA THR A 68 11.07 4.47 -13.48
C THR A 68 9.91 3.66 -14.03
N ASP A 69 9.85 3.47 -15.35
CA ASP A 69 8.77 2.71 -16.00
C ASP A 69 8.71 1.25 -15.52
N ARG A 70 9.88 0.60 -15.46
CA ARG A 70 10.07 -0.76 -14.97
C ARG A 70 11.14 -0.77 -13.89
N PRO A 71 10.79 -0.46 -12.63
CA PRO A 71 11.77 -0.46 -11.55
C PRO A 71 12.33 -1.87 -11.35
N ALA A 72 13.64 -1.96 -11.16
CA ALA A 72 14.32 -3.23 -10.94
C ALA A 72 13.98 -3.80 -9.55
N PRO A 73 14.06 -5.13 -9.38
CA PRO A 73 14.04 -5.74 -8.05
C PRO A 73 15.15 -5.16 -7.17
N VAL A 74 14.90 -5.14 -5.86
CA VAL A 74 15.90 -4.73 -4.87
C VAL A 74 16.40 -5.92 -4.06
N ASP A 75 17.44 -5.71 -3.27
CA ASP A 75 17.96 -6.73 -2.37
C ASP A 75 17.06 -6.89 -1.12
N ALA A 76 17.21 -8.03 -0.44
CA ALA A 76 16.47 -8.36 0.77
C ALA A 76 16.72 -7.34 1.91
N THR A 77 17.95 -6.86 2.05
CA THR A 77 18.32 -5.90 3.09
C THR A 77 17.59 -4.57 2.90
N THR A 78 17.45 -4.09 1.66
CA THR A 78 16.64 -2.92 1.35
C THR A 78 15.18 -3.11 1.78
N ILE A 79 14.61 -4.30 1.60
CA ILE A 79 13.24 -4.61 2.06
C ILE A 79 13.14 -4.59 3.58
N GLU A 80 14.06 -5.23 4.30
CA GLU A 80 14.06 -5.27 5.77
C GLU A 80 14.31 -3.90 6.41
N ILE A 81 15.08 -3.04 5.73
CA ILE A 81 15.27 -1.64 6.12
C ILE A 81 13.95 -0.88 5.97
N LEU A 82 13.28 -1.01 4.82
CA LEU A 82 12.09 -0.24 4.48
C LEU A 82 10.81 -0.75 5.14
N LEU A 83 10.70 -2.06 5.39
CA LEU A 83 9.55 -2.71 6.00
C LEU A 83 10.02 -3.41 7.28
N PRO A 84 9.65 -2.92 8.47
CA PRO A 84 10.03 -3.59 9.71
C PRO A 84 9.47 -5.00 9.77
N GLN A 85 10.13 -5.89 10.50
CA GLN A 85 9.76 -7.30 10.60
C GLN A 85 8.29 -7.53 10.97
N LYS A 86 7.70 -6.67 11.80
CA LYS A 86 6.26 -6.72 12.11
C LYS A 86 5.38 -6.63 10.85
N ILE A 87 5.71 -5.72 9.92
CA ILE A 87 4.99 -5.56 8.66
C ILE A 87 5.26 -6.74 7.72
N ILE A 88 6.48 -7.27 7.69
CA ILE A 88 6.82 -8.48 6.91
C ILE A 88 6.03 -9.68 7.42
N MET A 89 5.89 -9.83 8.75
CA MET A 89 5.09 -10.88 9.36
C MET A 89 3.59 -10.70 9.09
N GLU A 90 3.08 -9.47 9.08
CA GLU A 90 1.71 -9.17 8.67
C GLU A 90 1.47 -9.55 7.20
N ALA A 91 2.45 -9.33 6.31
CA ALA A 91 2.39 -9.82 4.93
C ALA A 91 2.41 -11.35 4.85
N ALA A 92 3.01 -12.03 5.83
CA ALA A 92 3.05 -13.49 5.91
C ALA A 92 1.78 -14.11 6.51
N GLN A 93 0.88 -13.31 7.12
CA GLN A 93 -0.31 -13.84 7.78
C GLN A 93 -1.22 -14.55 6.77
N GLY A 94 -1.55 -15.81 7.05
CA GLY A 94 -2.38 -16.64 6.17
C GLY A 94 -1.62 -17.31 5.01
N SER A 95 -0.30 -17.14 4.91
CA SER A 95 0.54 -17.88 3.97
C SER A 95 1.27 -19.04 4.64
N ALA A 96 1.52 -20.11 3.88
CA ALA A 96 2.48 -21.16 4.27
C ALA A 96 3.95 -20.73 3.99
N ALA A 97 4.16 -19.56 3.39
CA ALA A 97 5.47 -19.06 3.00
C ALA A 97 6.33 -18.64 4.21
N THR A 98 7.62 -18.97 4.13
CA THR A 98 8.64 -18.56 5.09
C THR A 98 8.95 -17.06 4.96
N SER A 99 9.44 -16.43 6.03
CA SER A 99 9.81 -15.00 6.01
C SER A 99 10.79 -14.65 4.89
N GLU A 100 11.71 -15.56 4.55
CA GLU A 100 12.68 -15.37 3.47
C GLU A 100 12.00 -15.35 2.09
N GLU A 101 11.03 -16.23 1.86
CA GLU A 101 10.18 -16.20 0.67
C GLU A 101 9.31 -14.95 0.61
N ILE A 102 8.82 -14.47 1.76
CA ILE A 102 8.08 -13.20 1.82
C ILE A 102 8.97 -12.06 1.31
N VAL A 103 10.18 -11.97 1.86
CA VAL A 103 11.14 -10.92 1.53
C VAL A 103 11.54 -10.98 0.06
N ALA A 104 11.80 -12.18 -0.48
CA ALA A 104 12.11 -12.37 -1.90
C ALA A 104 10.95 -11.92 -2.83
N ARG A 105 9.70 -12.15 -2.42
CA ARG A 105 8.53 -11.68 -3.18
C ARG A 105 8.40 -10.15 -3.10
N LEU A 106 8.55 -9.58 -1.90
CA LEU A 106 8.51 -8.14 -1.67
C LEU A 106 9.62 -7.40 -2.42
N SER A 107 10.81 -8.00 -2.52
CA SER A 107 11.96 -7.42 -3.22
C SER A 107 11.71 -7.17 -4.70
N CYS A 108 10.86 -8.01 -5.31
CA CYS A 108 10.42 -7.86 -6.69
C CYS A 108 9.19 -6.95 -6.82
N ALA A 109 8.25 -7.05 -5.88
CA ALA A 109 6.92 -6.44 -6.01
C ALA A 109 6.84 -5.00 -5.48
N LEU A 110 7.59 -4.64 -4.43
CA LEU A 110 7.51 -3.33 -3.79
C LEU A 110 7.86 -2.17 -4.74
N PRO A 111 8.95 -2.20 -5.52
CA PRO A 111 9.27 -1.11 -6.45
C PRO A 111 8.16 -0.90 -7.49
N VAL A 112 7.60 -2.00 -8.02
CA VAL A 112 6.51 -1.99 -8.99
C VAL A 112 5.22 -1.45 -8.36
N ALA A 113 4.91 -1.81 -7.12
CA ALA A 113 3.74 -1.31 -6.40
C ALA A 113 3.85 0.20 -6.14
N VAL A 114 5.03 0.71 -5.77
CA VAL A 114 5.27 2.16 -5.63
C VAL A 114 5.05 2.89 -6.95
N ARG A 115 5.58 2.37 -8.06
CA ARG A 115 5.35 2.91 -9.41
C ARG A 115 3.86 2.99 -9.73
N ARG A 116 3.14 1.90 -9.50
CA ARG A 116 1.69 1.80 -9.73
C ARG A 116 0.91 2.80 -8.85
N HIS A 117 1.24 2.90 -7.58
CA HIS A 117 0.60 3.82 -6.64
C HIS A 117 0.77 5.30 -7.07
N ILE A 118 2.00 5.71 -7.41
CA ILE A 118 2.28 7.08 -7.89
C ILE A 118 1.55 7.37 -9.20
N THR A 119 1.52 6.39 -10.10
CA THR A 119 0.83 6.51 -11.39
C THR A 119 -0.67 6.71 -11.19
N ARG A 120 -1.32 5.88 -10.35
CA ARG A 120 -2.74 6.03 -10.00
C ARG A 120 -3.04 7.38 -9.34
N LYS A 121 -2.20 7.85 -8.39
CA LYS A 121 -2.37 9.18 -7.78
C LYS A 121 -2.24 10.32 -8.80
N ARG A 122 -1.34 10.21 -9.79
CA ARG A 122 -1.24 11.18 -10.88
C ARG A 122 -2.51 11.20 -11.72
N PHE A 123 -2.97 10.03 -12.19
CA PHE A 123 -4.21 9.94 -12.97
C PHE A 123 -5.42 10.46 -12.19
N ASN A 124 -5.55 10.15 -10.90
CA ASN A 124 -6.64 10.64 -10.05
C ASN A 124 -6.56 12.15 -9.79
N ARG A 125 -5.35 12.74 -9.70
CA ARG A 125 -5.16 14.19 -9.52
C ARG A 125 -5.54 14.99 -10.76
N TYR A 126 -5.42 14.41 -11.95
CA TYR A 126 -5.81 15.06 -13.21
C TYR A 126 -7.23 14.69 -13.67
N GLY A 127 -8.01 13.99 -12.84
CA GLY A 127 -9.47 13.89 -12.93
C GLY A 127 -10.04 13.66 -14.33
N HIS A 128 -10.02 12.42 -14.83
CA HIS A 128 -11.07 12.00 -15.75
C HIS A 128 -12.30 11.55 -14.93
N ILE A 129 -12.97 12.52 -14.31
CA ILE A 129 -14.42 12.42 -14.12
C ILE A 129 -15.01 12.88 -15.45
N GLY A 130 -15.29 11.95 -16.36
CA GLY A 130 -15.98 12.26 -17.63
C GLY A 130 -15.22 11.94 -18.92
N CYS A 131 -14.65 10.75 -19.06
CA CYS A 131 -14.43 10.17 -20.40
C CYS A 131 -15.38 9.00 -20.64
N THR A 132 -16.67 9.28 -20.67
CA THR A 132 -17.53 8.67 -21.68
C THR A 132 -17.05 9.25 -23.01
N GLY A 133 -16.19 8.50 -23.71
CA GLY A 133 -15.90 8.75 -25.10
C GLY A 133 -17.14 8.47 -25.93
N GLU A 134 -18.10 9.40 -25.95
CA GLU A 134 -18.96 9.55 -27.11
C GLU A 134 -18.14 10.28 -28.16
N ASP A 135 -17.75 9.50 -29.15
CA ASP A 135 -17.03 9.90 -30.35
C ASP A 135 -17.87 10.91 -31.16
N PRO A 136 -17.45 12.19 -31.34
CA PRO A 136 -18.20 13.16 -32.14
C PRO A 136 -17.88 13.06 -33.65
N MET A 137 -17.35 11.94 -34.14
CA MET A 137 -17.05 11.73 -35.57
C MET A 137 -17.57 10.39 -36.10
N ARG A 138 -18.87 10.11 -35.93
CA ARG A 138 -19.61 9.36 -36.95
C ARG A 138 -20.40 10.33 -37.81
N ARG A 139 -19.79 10.65 -38.95
CA ARG A 139 -20.44 11.22 -40.14
C ARG A 139 -21.67 10.40 -40.54
#